data_AF-A0A6A4S6P9-F1
#
_entry.id   AF-A0A6A4S6P9-F1
#
_cell.length_a   1.000
_cell.length_b   1.000
_cell.length_c   1.000
_cell.angle_alpha   90.00
_cell.angle_beta   90.00
_cell.angle_gamma   90.00
#
_symmetry.space_group_name_H-M   'P 1'
#
loop_
_entity.id
_entity.type
_entity.pdbx_description
1 polymer ?
#
loop_
_entity_poly.entity_id
_entity_poly.type
_entity_poly.pdbx_seq_one_letter_code
_entity_poly.pdbx_strand_id
1 'polypeptide(L)'
;MPREHKVLLLLLLLVCAWTVCIASLAPAFDFKETPQRPSRPPGAEERRAHGECADLNNTTWLGYRQQRFNLQVQYLLLTRSNVDCAQRFDRESLGERPSYFNASRPTKVIVHGYRAMGSKPSWVKELARALLRAQDANVLVVDWVYGASFAYNLVVENYKEVAVQISVLINQLQKHGCRLETFHFIGVSLGAHVAGFVGTLFEGKIGRITGLDPAGPMFKGADTFDRLDPTDAQFVDAIHTDSDCEQTTFKFAMKP
;
A
#
# COMPACT_ATOMS: atom_id res chain seq x y z
N MET A 1 6.38 -24.28 2.07
CA MET A 1 6.12 -22.82 2.02
C MET A 1 6.26 -22.31 0.59
N PRO A 2 5.24 -21.64 0.03
CA PRO A 2 5.33 -21.03 -1.31
C PRO A 2 6.42 -19.96 -1.37
N ARG A 3 7.07 -19.79 -2.54
CA ARG A 3 8.17 -18.83 -2.75
C ARG A 3 7.81 -17.39 -2.36
N GLU A 4 6.54 -17.00 -2.50
CA GLU A 4 6.03 -15.67 -2.14
C GLU A 4 6.10 -15.37 -0.63
N HIS A 5 5.88 -16.36 0.23
CA HIS A 5 5.94 -16.18 1.69
C HIS A 5 7.37 -15.88 2.16
N LYS A 6 8.38 -16.47 1.52
CA LYS A 6 9.79 -16.20 1.84
C LYS A 6 10.20 -14.79 1.45
N VAL A 7 9.67 -14.26 0.34
CA VAL A 7 9.92 -12.89 -0.13
C VAL A 7 9.25 -11.87 0.79
N LEU A 8 8.00 -12.13 1.19
CA LEU A 8 7.28 -11.26 2.12
C LEU A 8 7.95 -11.23 3.49
N LEU A 9 8.38 -12.38 4.00
CA LEU A 9 9.10 -12.50 5.27
C LEU A 9 10.46 -11.80 5.24
N LEU A 10 11.20 -11.88 4.13
CA LEU A 10 12.50 -11.21 3.97
C LEU A 10 12.34 -9.67 3.88
N LEU A 11 11.30 -9.19 3.21
CA LEU A 11 10.98 -7.76 3.17
C LEU A 11 10.44 -7.24 4.50
N LEU A 12 9.72 -8.06 5.25
CA LEU A 12 9.29 -7.73 6.62
C LEU A 12 10.47 -7.51 7.55
N LEU A 13 11.52 -8.34 7.49
CA LEU A 13 12.75 -8.08 8.25
C LEU A 13 13.38 -6.73 7.92
N LEU A 14 13.26 -6.26 6.67
CA LEU A 14 13.75 -4.95 6.24
C LEU A 14 12.82 -3.79 6.66
N VAL A 15 11.51 -4.01 6.73
CA VAL A 15 10.51 -3.02 7.21
C VAL A 15 10.55 -2.90 8.74
N CYS A 16 10.65 -4.02 9.46
CA CYS A 16 10.76 -4.07 10.92
C CYS A 16 12.05 -3.43 11.45
N ALA A 17 13.18 -3.58 10.74
CA ALA A 17 14.43 -2.92 11.12
C ALA A 17 14.35 -1.38 11.08
N TRP A 18 13.37 -0.81 10.37
CA TRP A 18 13.16 0.64 10.30
C TRP A 18 12.07 1.15 11.25
N THR A 19 11.06 0.35 11.60
CA THR A 19 9.97 0.78 12.50
C THR A 19 10.31 0.64 13.99
N VAL A 20 11.16 -0.32 14.36
CA VAL A 20 11.56 -0.56 15.78
C VAL A 20 12.34 0.62 16.39
N CYS A 21 12.93 1.52 15.59
CA CYS A 21 13.74 2.63 16.11
C CYS A 21 13.00 3.96 16.34
N ILE A 22 11.71 4.11 15.99
CA ILE A 22 11.03 5.42 16.14
C ILE A 22 10.04 5.47 17.31
N ALA A 23 9.62 4.32 17.85
CA ALA A 23 8.63 4.28 18.94
C ALA A 23 9.21 4.45 20.36
N SER A 24 10.53 4.67 20.56
CA SER A 24 11.07 4.75 21.94
C SER A 24 12.10 5.85 22.24
N LEU A 25 12.53 6.69 21.30
CA LEU A 25 13.47 7.77 21.64
C LEU A 25 13.25 9.03 20.78
N ALA A 26 12.63 10.05 21.36
CA ALA A 26 13.02 11.44 21.11
C ALA A 26 13.93 11.84 22.29
N PRO A 27 15.14 12.38 22.04
CA PRO A 27 15.23 13.81 21.75
C PRO A 27 16.30 14.24 20.73
N ALA A 28 16.08 15.47 20.22
CA ALA A 28 16.99 16.48 19.66
C ALA A 28 18.36 16.05 19.09
N PHE A 29 18.56 16.26 17.78
CA PHE A 29 19.89 16.50 17.21
C PHE A 29 19.83 17.56 16.10
N ASP A 30 20.58 18.63 16.32
CA ASP A 30 20.88 19.74 15.43
C ASP A 30 21.99 19.33 14.45
N PHE A 31 21.89 19.69 13.17
CA PHE A 31 23.00 19.51 12.23
C PHE A 31 23.13 20.67 11.23
N LYS A 32 24.18 21.43 11.52
CA LYS A 32 24.97 22.40 10.74
C LYS A 32 25.04 22.20 9.21
N GLU A 33 25.11 23.34 8.53
CA GLU A 33 25.28 23.58 7.10
C GLU A 33 26.61 23.09 6.45
N THR A 34 26.48 22.73 5.15
CA THR A 34 27.42 22.90 3.98
C THR A 34 28.69 22.04 3.89
N PRO A 35 29.30 21.76 2.68
CA PRO A 35 29.34 22.61 1.48
C PRO A 35 29.18 21.97 0.07
N GLN A 36 29.00 22.87 -0.92
CA GLN A 36 28.88 22.66 -2.36
C GLN A 36 30.19 22.26 -3.07
N ARG A 37 30.08 21.53 -4.21
CA ARG A 37 30.74 21.71 -5.56
C ARG A 37 31.00 20.37 -6.28
N PRO A 38 31.34 20.32 -7.60
CA PRO A 38 31.27 21.34 -8.66
C PRO A 38 30.53 20.85 -9.94
N SER A 39 30.22 21.80 -10.81
CA SER A 39 29.64 21.65 -12.17
C SER A 39 30.61 21.03 -13.20
N ARG A 40 30.07 20.26 -14.17
CA ARG A 40 30.75 19.84 -15.42
C ARG A 40 29.81 19.92 -16.65
N PRO A 41 30.38 19.99 -17.88
CA PRO A 41 29.96 20.90 -18.96
C PRO A 41 28.89 20.31 -19.90
N PRO A 42 28.30 21.13 -20.80
CA PRO A 42 27.21 20.70 -21.66
C PRO A 42 27.71 20.08 -22.96
N GLY A 43 27.04 19.01 -23.41
CA GLY A 43 27.11 18.55 -24.80
C GLY A 43 27.04 17.03 -24.96
N ALA A 44 25.85 16.51 -25.24
CA ALA A 44 25.53 15.49 -26.25
C ALA A 44 24.15 14.87 -25.95
N GLU A 45 23.14 15.41 -26.65
CA GLU A 45 22.03 14.69 -27.29
C GLU A 45 21.60 13.31 -26.75
N GLU A 46 20.41 13.25 -26.14
CA GLU A 46 19.37 12.29 -26.57
C GLU A 46 18.00 12.78 -26.07
N ARG A 47 17.12 13.20 -26.99
CA ARG A 47 15.73 13.54 -26.66
C ARG A 47 14.95 12.26 -26.33
N ARG A 48 15.06 11.79 -25.08
CA ARG A 48 13.99 11.00 -24.48
C ARG A 48 12.99 11.97 -23.88
N ALA A 49 11.75 11.88 -24.34
CA ALA A 49 10.62 12.40 -23.59
C ALA A 49 10.54 11.61 -22.27
N HIS A 50 11.31 12.01 -21.26
CA HIS A 50 11.16 11.53 -19.90
C HIS A 50 9.88 12.16 -19.34
N GLY A 51 8.74 11.52 -19.63
CA GLY A 51 7.55 11.74 -18.81
C GLY A 51 7.90 11.41 -17.37
N GLU A 52 7.61 12.30 -16.43
CA GLU A 52 7.88 12.07 -15.01
C GLU A 52 7.10 10.83 -14.55
N CYS A 53 7.81 9.90 -13.90
CA CYS A 53 7.19 8.72 -13.30
C CYS A 53 6.24 9.15 -12.18
N ALA A 54 5.09 8.51 -12.07
CA ALA A 54 4.20 8.75 -10.94
C ALA A 54 4.87 8.26 -9.64
N ASP A 55 4.69 9.00 -8.55
CA ASP A 55 5.21 8.68 -7.22
C ASP A 55 4.13 8.92 -6.17
N LEU A 56 4.33 8.33 -4.99
CA LEU A 56 3.47 8.54 -3.82
C LEU A 56 3.52 10.01 -3.39
N ASN A 57 2.36 10.54 -3.02
CA ASN A 57 2.25 11.88 -2.48
C ASN A 57 3.02 12.02 -1.16
N ASN A 58 3.40 13.25 -0.86
CA ASN A 58 3.78 13.68 0.47
C ASN A 58 2.82 14.77 0.93
N THR A 59 2.64 14.91 2.24
CA THR A 59 1.88 16.03 2.78
C THR A 59 2.55 16.58 4.02
N THR A 60 2.24 17.84 4.29
CA THR A 60 2.63 18.53 5.53
C THR A 60 1.35 18.86 6.31
N TRP A 61 1.51 19.30 7.56
CA TRP A 61 0.38 19.76 8.37
C TRP A 61 -0.46 20.85 7.68
N LEU A 62 0.19 21.77 6.95
CA LEU A 62 -0.47 22.80 6.15
C LEU A 62 -1.25 22.20 4.97
N GLY A 63 -0.65 21.24 4.27
CA GLY A 63 -1.29 20.52 3.16
C GLY A 63 -2.55 19.76 3.61
N TYR A 64 -2.49 19.10 4.77
CA TYR A 64 -3.65 18.45 5.38
C TYR A 64 -4.80 19.43 5.65
N ARG A 65 -4.54 20.61 6.24
CA ARG A 65 -5.60 21.59 6.53
C ARG A 65 -6.29 22.11 5.27
N GLN A 66 -5.58 22.21 4.16
CA GLN A 66 -6.15 22.65 2.88
C GLN A 66 -6.91 21.52 2.17
N GLN A 67 -6.48 20.27 2.31
CA GLN A 67 -7.06 19.11 1.63
C GLN A 67 -7.99 18.26 2.50
N ARG A 68 -8.29 18.68 3.73
CA ARG A 68 -9.16 17.96 4.68
C ARG A 68 -10.51 17.54 4.09
N PHE A 69 -11.00 18.23 3.06
CA PHE A 69 -12.30 18.01 2.44
C PHE A 69 -12.29 17.09 1.22
N ASN A 70 -11.13 16.70 0.69
CA ASN A 70 -11.04 15.81 -0.47
C ASN A 70 -10.12 14.64 -0.12
N LEU A 71 -10.70 13.57 0.44
CA LEU A 71 -10.01 12.29 0.51
C LEU A 71 -9.86 11.75 -0.92
N GLN A 72 -8.67 11.92 -1.48
CA GLN A 72 -8.36 11.47 -2.83
C GLN A 72 -7.41 10.28 -2.75
N VAL A 73 -7.93 9.10 -3.09
CA VAL A 73 -7.11 7.92 -3.33
C VAL A 73 -6.55 8.00 -4.75
N GLN A 74 -5.24 7.80 -4.88
CA GLN A 74 -4.56 7.65 -6.17
C GLN A 74 -4.03 6.21 -6.29
N TYR A 75 -3.99 5.70 -7.52
CA TYR A 75 -3.46 4.37 -7.79
C TYR A 75 -2.22 4.48 -8.66
N LEU A 76 -1.17 3.77 -8.27
CA LEU A 76 0.07 3.70 -9.04
C LEU A 76 0.25 2.26 -9.52
N LEU A 77 0.32 2.07 -10.83
CA LEU A 77 0.50 0.77 -11.47
C LEU A 77 1.96 0.49 -11.76
N LEU A 78 2.42 -0.67 -11.28
CA LEU A 78 3.71 -1.26 -11.57
C LEU A 78 3.54 -2.66 -12.14
N THR A 79 4.31 -2.96 -13.18
CA THR A 79 4.39 -4.28 -13.83
C THR A 79 5.85 -4.61 -14.12
N ARG A 80 6.12 -5.82 -14.61
CA ARG A 80 7.49 -6.19 -15.04
C ARG A 80 8.05 -5.30 -16.15
N SER A 81 7.19 -4.63 -16.91
CA SER A 81 7.60 -3.72 -17.98
C SER A 81 7.99 -2.32 -17.49
N ASN A 82 7.56 -1.91 -16.28
CA ASN A 82 7.78 -0.57 -15.73
C ASN A 82 8.13 -0.58 -14.23
N VAL A 83 8.95 -1.54 -13.81
CA VAL A 83 9.27 -1.83 -12.39
C VAL A 83 9.79 -0.61 -11.61
N ASP A 84 10.49 0.32 -12.26
CA ASP A 84 11.10 1.49 -11.61
C ASP A 84 10.33 2.80 -11.81
N CYS A 85 9.35 2.82 -12.71
CA CYS A 85 8.63 4.00 -13.14
C CYS A 85 7.13 3.72 -13.12
N ALA A 86 6.48 4.02 -11.99
CA ALA A 86 5.06 3.75 -11.85
C ALA A 86 4.25 4.66 -12.79
N GLN A 87 3.16 4.11 -13.32
CA GLN A 87 2.18 4.88 -14.08
C GLN A 87 0.99 5.20 -13.17
N ARG A 88 0.50 6.45 -13.21
CA ARG A 88 -0.77 6.79 -12.57
C ARG A 88 -1.88 5.98 -13.24
N PHE A 89 -2.71 5.35 -12.42
CA PHE A 89 -3.75 4.43 -12.88
C PHE A 89 -5.12 4.92 -12.44
N ASP A 90 -6.02 5.00 -13.39
CA ASP A 90 -7.41 5.39 -13.21
C ASP A 90 -8.30 4.63 -14.20
N ARG A 91 -9.59 4.99 -14.24
CA ARG A 91 -10.56 4.35 -15.14
C ARG A 91 -10.17 4.58 -16.60
N GLU A 92 -9.66 5.75 -16.92
CA GLU A 92 -9.30 6.18 -18.26
C GLU A 92 -8.10 5.36 -18.78
N SER A 93 -7.16 5.02 -17.89
CA SER A 93 -5.99 4.18 -18.16
C SER A 93 -6.32 2.76 -18.68
N LEU A 94 -7.55 2.27 -18.48
CA LEU A 94 -8.00 0.96 -18.96
C LEU A 94 -8.28 0.93 -20.47
N GLY A 95 -8.55 2.09 -21.08
CA GLY A 95 -8.81 2.23 -22.51
C GLY A 95 -7.56 2.53 -23.35
N GLU A 96 -6.45 2.88 -22.71
CA GLU A 96 -5.21 3.28 -23.40
C GLU A 96 -4.52 2.08 -24.07
N ARG A 97 -3.96 2.29 -25.26
CA ARG A 97 -3.13 1.31 -25.96
C ARG A 97 -1.79 1.95 -26.38
N PRO A 98 -0.63 1.39 -25.98
CA PRO A 98 -0.45 0.21 -25.12
C PRO A 98 -0.67 0.52 -23.62
N SER A 99 -1.43 -0.33 -22.91
CA SER A 99 -1.53 -0.26 -21.43
C SER A 99 -0.55 -1.24 -20.79
N TYR A 100 0.07 -0.84 -19.68
CA TYR A 100 0.85 -1.79 -18.87
C TYR A 100 -0.06 -2.81 -18.17
N PHE A 101 -1.32 -2.46 -17.90
CA PHE A 101 -2.26 -3.32 -17.18
C PHE A 101 -2.69 -4.50 -18.05
N ASN A 102 -2.74 -5.70 -17.46
CA ASN A 102 -3.23 -6.90 -18.13
C ASN A 102 -4.24 -7.64 -17.24
N ALA A 103 -5.51 -7.66 -17.65
CA ALA A 103 -6.60 -8.28 -16.90
C ALA A 103 -6.47 -9.81 -16.74
N SER A 104 -5.69 -10.49 -17.58
CA SER A 104 -5.42 -11.92 -17.45
C SER A 104 -4.36 -12.25 -16.40
N ARG A 105 -3.64 -11.24 -15.88
CA ARG A 105 -2.66 -11.40 -14.81
C ARG A 105 -3.30 -11.19 -13.44
N PRO A 106 -2.82 -11.89 -12.40
CA PRO A 106 -3.24 -11.61 -11.02
C PRO A 106 -2.87 -10.18 -10.63
N THR A 107 -3.68 -9.59 -9.76
CA THR A 107 -3.49 -8.20 -9.31
C THR A 107 -3.20 -8.16 -7.83
N LYS A 108 -2.04 -7.62 -7.45
CA LYS A 108 -1.62 -7.45 -6.06
C LYS A 108 -1.82 -5.98 -5.69
N VAL A 109 -2.56 -5.72 -4.61
CA VAL A 109 -2.93 -4.38 -4.17
C VAL A 109 -2.20 -4.07 -2.86
N ILE A 110 -1.28 -3.11 -2.88
CA ILE A 110 -0.53 -2.68 -1.68
C ILE A 110 -1.25 -1.48 -1.07
N VAL A 111 -1.60 -1.60 0.22
CA VAL A 111 -2.26 -0.53 0.98
C VAL A 111 -1.39 -0.15 2.16
N HIS A 112 -0.81 1.05 2.14
CA HIS A 112 -0.03 1.55 3.28
C HIS A 112 -0.94 1.92 4.46
N GLY A 113 -0.36 2.08 5.64
CA GLY A 113 -1.09 2.47 6.86
C GLY A 113 -0.97 3.95 7.21
N TYR A 114 -1.18 4.24 8.50
CA TYR A 114 -1.08 5.56 9.12
C TYR A 114 0.29 6.22 8.94
N ARG A 115 0.29 7.55 8.73
CA ARG A 115 1.50 8.35 8.45
C ARG A 115 1.44 9.69 9.22
N ALA A 116 1.85 9.70 10.49
CA ALA A 116 1.77 10.90 11.34
C ALA A 116 2.33 12.18 10.68
N MET A 117 3.48 12.08 10.00
CA MET A 117 4.13 13.22 9.35
C MET A 117 3.83 13.39 7.86
N GLY A 118 2.94 12.57 7.27
CA GLY A 118 2.62 12.68 5.84
C GLY A 118 3.76 12.34 4.87
N SER A 119 4.84 11.76 5.37
CA SER A 119 5.94 11.30 4.53
C SER A 119 5.51 10.10 3.68
N LYS A 120 6.13 9.93 2.51
CA LYS A 120 5.88 8.75 1.65
C LYS A 120 6.47 7.46 2.26
N PRO A 121 5.77 6.32 2.20
CA PRO A 121 6.31 5.04 2.64
C PRO A 121 7.39 4.51 1.68
N SER A 122 8.66 4.66 2.07
CA SER A 122 9.82 4.23 1.27
C SER A 122 9.84 2.73 0.94
N TRP A 123 9.25 1.89 1.80
CA TRP A 123 9.21 0.44 1.63
C TRP A 123 8.31 -0.03 0.48
N VAL A 124 7.33 0.77 0.06
CA VAL A 124 6.32 0.36 -0.93
C VAL A 124 6.96 -0.02 -2.26
N LYS A 125 7.95 0.76 -2.72
CA LYS A 125 8.63 0.49 -3.98
C LYS A 125 9.36 -0.85 -3.94
N GLU A 126 10.11 -1.13 -2.87
CA GLU A 126 10.82 -2.39 -2.74
C GLU A 126 9.88 -3.60 -2.62
N LEU A 127 8.75 -3.44 -1.92
CA LEU A 127 7.71 -4.47 -1.88
C LEU A 127 7.16 -4.75 -3.27
N ALA A 128 6.76 -3.72 -4.02
CA ALA A 128 6.25 -3.86 -5.37
C ALA A 128 7.27 -4.57 -6.29
N ARG A 129 8.54 -4.18 -6.24
CA ARG A 129 9.61 -4.85 -7.01
C ARG A 129 9.72 -6.32 -6.65
N ALA A 130 9.67 -6.67 -5.37
CA ALA A 130 9.82 -8.05 -4.95
C ALA A 130 8.61 -8.91 -5.35
N LEU A 131 7.40 -8.37 -5.29
CA LEU A 131 6.20 -9.03 -5.81
C LEU A 131 6.31 -9.32 -7.30
N LEU A 132 6.79 -8.35 -8.09
CA LEU A 132 6.99 -8.50 -9.53
C LEU A 132 8.13 -9.49 -9.87
N ARG A 133 9.15 -9.60 -9.02
CA ARG A 133 10.17 -10.65 -9.12
C ARG A 133 9.58 -12.03 -8.85
N ALA A 134 8.69 -12.14 -7.86
CA ALA A 134 8.08 -13.41 -7.45
C ALA A 134 7.05 -13.93 -8.47
N GLN A 135 6.26 -13.04 -9.09
CA GLN A 135 5.17 -13.42 -10.00
C GLN A 135 4.99 -12.37 -11.12
N ASP A 136 4.58 -12.80 -12.31
CA ASP A 136 4.13 -11.87 -13.36
C ASP A 136 2.71 -11.41 -13.04
N ALA A 137 2.59 -10.18 -12.54
CA ALA A 137 1.36 -9.65 -11.96
C ALA A 137 1.22 -8.15 -12.27
N ASN A 138 0.01 -7.64 -12.10
CA ASN A 138 -0.21 -6.20 -11.93
C ASN A 138 0.00 -5.87 -10.45
N VAL A 139 0.80 -4.85 -10.13
CA VAL A 139 0.91 -4.33 -8.76
C VAL A 139 0.28 -2.94 -8.73
N LEU A 140 -0.80 -2.80 -7.97
CA LEU A 140 -1.47 -1.53 -7.71
C LEU A 140 -1.09 -1.05 -6.32
N VAL A 141 -0.43 0.10 -6.24
CA VAL A 141 -0.16 0.79 -4.99
C VAL A 141 -1.30 1.78 -4.75
N VAL A 142 -1.95 1.67 -3.60
CA VAL A 142 -2.98 2.61 -3.14
C VAL A 142 -2.29 3.73 -2.38
N ASP A 143 -2.26 4.91 -2.97
CA ASP A 143 -1.82 6.14 -2.33
C ASP A 143 -3.01 6.85 -1.70
N TRP A 144 -3.01 6.91 -0.38
CA TRP A 144 -4.00 7.66 0.39
C TRP A 144 -3.32 8.45 1.51
N VAL A 145 -2.07 8.89 1.28
CA VAL A 145 -1.24 9.60 2.28
C VAL A 145 -2.03 10.76 2.91
N TYR A 146 -2.79 11.53 2.15
CA TYR A 146 -3.61 12.62 2.70
C TYR A 146 -4.68 12.15 3.69
N GLY A 147 -5.35 11.03 3.42
CA GLY A 147 -6.34 10.43 4.32
C GLY A 147 -5.72 9.68 5.49
N ALA A 148 -4.45 9.29 5.39
CA ALA A 148 -3.71 8.52 6.39
C ALA A 148 -2.86 9.37 7.35
N SER A 149 -2.79 10.69 7.13
CA SER A 149 -1.83 11.57 7.82
C SER A 149 -2.54 12.66 8.60
N PHE A 150 -2.49 12.58 9.93
CA PHE A 150 -2.81 13.63 10.91
C PHE A 150 -2.85 12.98 12.31
N ALA A 151 -3.73 13.41 13.21
CA ALA A 151 -4.02 12.73 14.48
C ALA A 151 -4.76 11.42 14.23
N TYR A 152 -4.28 10.34 14.86
CA TYR A 152 -4.76 8.97 14.65
C TYR A 152 -6.28 8.83 14.82
N ASN A 153 -6.85 9.46 15.85
CA ASN A 153 -8.27 9.42 16.17
C ASN A 153 -9.18 10.04 15.09
N LEU A 154 -8.65 10.88 14.22
CA LEU A 154 -9.42 11.45 13.09
C LEU A 154 -9.21 10.66 11.80
N VAL A 155 -7.99 10.21 11.54
CA VAL A 155 -7.67 9.49 10.29
C VAL A 155 -8.15 8.04 10.32
N VAL A 156 -8.31 7.46 11.50
CA VAL A 156 -8.86 6.11 11.64
C VAL A 156 -10.26 6.00 11.06
N GLU A 157 -11.06 7.08 11.05
CA GLU A 157 -12.41 7.08 10.48
C GLU A 157 -12.43 6.98 8.95
N ASN A 158 -11.32 7.37 8.29
CA ASN A 158 -11.22 7.43 6.83
C ASN A 158 -11.10 6.05 6.16
N TYR A 159 -10.77 5.00 6.91
CA TYR A 159 -10.42 3.69 6.32
C TYR A 159 -11.56 3.08 5.49
N LYS A 160 -12.82 3.27 5.91
CA LYS A 160 -14.01 2.80 5.18
C LYS A 160 -14.18 3.54 3.86
N GLU A 161 -14.00 4.86 3.86
CA GLU A 161 -14.11 5.68 2.65
C GLU A 161 -13.02 5.30 1.63
N VAL A 162 -11.78 5.09 2.10
CA VAL A 162 -10.68 4.59 1.25
C VAL A 162 -11.05 3.23 0.65
N ALA A 163 -11.58 2.30 1.45
CA ALA A 163 -12.02 1.01 0.98
C ALA A 163 -13.18 1.09 -0.04
N VAL A 164 -14.12 2.01 0.15
CA VAL A 164 -15.18 2.29 -0.84
C VAL A 164 -14.58 2.76 -2.16
N GLN A 165 -13.65 3.73 -2.15
CA GLN A 165 -12.98 4.19 -3.37
C GLN A 165 -12.21 3.06 -4.07
N ILE A 166 -11.53 2.19 -3.31
CA ILE A 166 -10.86 1.01 -3.87
C ILE A 166 -11.89 0.08 -4.50
N SER A 167 -13.01 -0.21 -3.83
CA SER A 167 -14.05 -1.10 -4.36
C SER A 167 -14.65 -0.61 -5.68
N VAL A 168 -14.74 0.71 -5.88
CA VAL A 168 -15.16 1.30 -7.15
C VAL A 168 -14.17 0.94 -8.27
N LEU A 169 -12.86 1.04 -8.02
CA LEU A 169 -11.84 0.61 -8.98
C LEU A 169 -11.91 -0.89 -9.25
N ILE A 170 -12.00 -1.72 -8.21
CA ILE A 170 -12.07 -3.19 -8.37
C ILE A 170 -13.30 -3.61 -9.20
N ASN A 171 -14.46 -3.00 -8.97
CA ASN A 171 -15.65 -3.22 -9.78
C ASN A 171 -15.42 -2.87 -11.27
N GLN A 172 -14.66 -1.81 -11.56
CA GLN A 172 -14.29 -1.47 -12.94
C GLN A 172 -13.34 -2.50 -13.54
N LEU A 173 -12.36 -2.99 -12.78
CA LEU A 173 -11.44 -4.04 -13.21
C LEU A 173 -12.17 -5.35 -13.50
N GLN A 174 -13.19 -5.69 -12.71
CA GLN A 174 -14.05 -6.85 -12.98
C GLN A 174 -14.78 -6.72 -14.31
N LYS A 175 -15.33 -5.54 -14.61
CA LYS A 175 -15.96 -5.26 -15.91
C LYS A 175 -14.97 -5.38 -17.08
N HIS A 176 -13.67 -5.20 -16.82
CA HIS A 176 -12.59 -5.39 -17.80
C HIS A 176 -12.02 -6.82 -17.81
N GLY A 177 -12.67 -7.77 -17.14
CA GLY A 177 -12.33 -9.20 -17.20
C GLY A 177 -11.51 -9.74 -16.03
N CYS A 178 -11.21 -8.93 -15.01
CA CYS A 178 -10.55 -9.42 -13.80
C CYS A 178 -11.51 -10.24 -12.93
N ARG A 179 -11.01 -11.24 -12.22
CA ARG A 179 -11.79 -12.05 -11.27
C ARG A 179 -11.41 -11.72 -9.84
N LEU A 180 -12.38 -11.66 -8.91
CA LEU A 180 -12.11 -11.32 -7.49
C LEU A 180 -11.11 -12.28 -6.84
N GLU A 181 -11.15 -13.56 -7.22
CA GLU A 181 -10.24 -14.59 -6.70
C GLU A 181 -8.78 -14.37 -7.11
N THR A 182 -8.52 -13.52 -8.13
CA THR A 182 -7.17 -13.21 -8.59
C THR A 182 -6.55 -11.98 -7.92
N PHE A 183 -7.32 -11.32 -7.03
CA PHE A 183 -6.82 -10.20 -6.24
C PHE A 183 -6.16 -10.67 -4.95
N HIS A 184 -5.00 -10.09 -4.67
CA HIS A 184 -4.28 -10.25 -3.41
C HIS A 184 -4.03 -8.88 -2.79
N PHE A 185 -4.75 -8.57 -1.72
CA PHE A 185 -4.54 -7.34 -0.96
C PHE A 185 -3.46 -7.55 0.09
N ILE A 186 -2.56 -6.58 0.22
CA ILE A 186 -1.47 -6.56 1.20
C ILE A 186 -1.57 -5.23 1.94
N GLY A 187 -2.12 -5.25 3.14
CA GLY A 187 -2.35 -4.05 3.94
C GLY A 187 -1.39 -3.98 5.13
N VAL A 188 -0.75 -2.82 5.35
CA VAL A 188 0.16 -2.59 6.49
C VAL A 188 -0.52 -1.72 7.54
N SER A 189 -0.47 -2.09 8.82
CA SER A 189 -1.03 -1.30 9.92
C SER A 189 -2.51 -0.97 9.67
N LEU A 190 -2.90 0.31 9.63
CA LEU A 190 -4.26 0.74 9.29
C LEU A 190 -4.72 0.25 7.90
N GLY A 191 -3.79 0.08 6.96
CA GLY A 191 -4.06 -0.45 5.62
C GLY A 191 -4.55 -1.90 5.62
N ALA A 192 -4.26 -2.69 6.67
CA ALA A 192 -4.80 -4.03 6.83
C ALA A 192 -6.33 -4.00 7.04
N HIS A 193 -6.84 -3.02 7.79
CA HIS A 193 -8.27 -2.83 8.00
C HIS A 193 -8.96 -2.25 6.77
N VAL A 194 -8.28 -1.39 6.00
CA VAL A 194 -8.76 -0.97 4.67
C VAL A 194 -8.94 -2.20 3.77
N ALA A 195 -7.93 -3.08 3.70
CA ALA A 195 -8.03 -4.31 2.90
C ALA A 195 -9.14 -5.25 3.39
N GLY A 196 -9.29 -5.41 4.71
CA GLY A 196 -10.39 -6.17 5.32
C GLY A 196 -11.75 -5.64 4.89
N PHE A 197 -11.97 -4.33 5.03
CA PHE A 197 -13.25 -3.71 4.66
C PHE A 197 -13.55 -3.80 3.16
N VAL A 198 -12.53 -3.71 2.28
CA VAL A 198 -12.71 -4.03 0.85
C VAL A 198 -13.21 -5.46 0.68
N GLY A 199 -12.62 -6.41 1.41
CA GLY A 199 -13.07 -7.79 1.47
C GLY A 199 -14.53 -7.95 1.90
N THR A 200 -14.93 -7.25 2.98
CA THR A 200 -16.31 -7.19 3.46
C THR A 200 -17.27 -6.68 2.38
N LEU A 201 -16.92 -5.59 1.67
CA LEU A 201 -17.73 -5.02 0.58
C LEU A 201 -17.94 -6.00 -0.59
N PHE A 202 -16.99 -6.92 -0.80
CA PHE A 202 -17.09 -7.99 -1.80
C PHE A 202 -17.56 -9.33 -1.21
N GLU A 203 -18.19 -9.32 -0.03
CA GLU A 203 -18.73 -10.50 0.66
C GLU A 203 -17.67 -11.62 0.86
N GLY A 204 -16.42 -11.21 1.01
CA GLY A 204 -15.27 -12.09 1.15
C GLY A 204 -14.97 -12.98 -0.06
N LYS A 205 -15.32 -12.52 -1.27
CA LYS A 205 -14.99 -13.16 -2.55
C LYS A 205 -13.59 -12.81 -3.07
N ILE A 206 -12.88 -11.89 -2.40
CA ILE A 206 -11.47 -11.57 -2.69
C ILE A 206 -10.61 -12.82 -2.48
N GLY A 207 -9.66 -13.07 -3.39
CA GLY A 207 -8.82 -14.26 -3.34
C GLY A 207 -7.95 -14.34 -2.09
N ARG A 208 -7.22 -13.26 -1.78
CA ARG A 208 -6.36 -13.23 -0.59
C ARG A 208 -6.25 -11.85 0.02
N ILE A 209 -6.23 -11.78 1.36
CA ILE A 209 -5.80 -10.61 2.12
C ILE A 209 -4.65 -11.00 3.03
N THR A 210 -3.56 -10.25 2.96
CA THR A 210 -2.45 -10.33 3.90
C THR A 210 -2.39 -9.07 4.76
N GLY A 211 -2.61 -9.22 6.06
CA GLY A 211 -2.46 -8.16 7.06
C GLY A 211 -1.05 -8.16 7.64
N LEU A 212 -0.27 -7.11 7.33
CA LEU A 212 1.06 -6.91 7.89
C LEU A 212 0.96 -5.97 9.08
N ASP A 213 1.08 -6.55 10.26
CA ASP A 213 0.98 -5.90 11.56
C ASP A 213 -0.29 -5.03 11.68
N PRO A 214 -1.50 -5.62 11.58
CA PRO A 214 -2.76 -4.87 11.62
C PRO A 214 -2.85 -3.98 12.87
N ALA A 215 -3.36 -2.75 12.71
CA ALA A 215 -3.38 -1.77 13.79
C ALA A 215 -4.25 -2.24 14.98
N GLY A 216 -3.70 -2.20 16.19
CA GLY A 216 -4.44 -2.52 17.41
C GLY A 216 -5.45 -1.44 17.86
N PRO A 217 -5.05 -0.16 17.99
CA PRO A 217 -5.93 0.89 18.51
C PRO A 217 -7.23 1.02 17.68
N MET A 218 -8.38 1.17 18.34
CA MET A 218 -9.73 1.22 17.75
C MET A 218 -10.24 -0.09 17.10
N PHE A 219 -9.38 -1.07 16.82
CA PHE A 219 -9.76 -2.33 16.17
C PHE A 219 -9.73 -3.55 17.10
N LYS A 220 -8.89 -3.52 18.14
CA LYS A 220 -8.81 -4.61 19.13
C LYS A 220 -10.11 -4.70 19.90
N GLY A 221 -10.81 -5.83 19.76
CA GLY A 221 -12.14 -6.04 20.36
C GLY A 221 -13.29 -5.35 19.62
N ALA A 222 -13.02 -4.71 18.48
CA ALA A 222 -14.07 -4.20 17.60
C ALA A 222 -14.85 -5.35 16.95
N ASP A 223 -16.05 -5.03 16.47
CA ASP A 223 -16.87 -5.96 15.71
C ASP A 223 -16.11 -6.47 14.49
N THR A 224 -16.38 -7.72 14.08
CA THR A 224 -15.81 -8.34 12.88
C THR A 224 -16.00 -7.49 11.62
N PHE A 225 -17.08 -6.72 11.54
CA PHE A 225 -17.37 -5.79 10.44
C PHE A 225 -16.43 -4.58 10.41
N ASP A 226 -15.90 -4.18 11.56
CA ASP A 226 -15.10 -2.96 11.72
C ASP A 226 -13.60 -3.23 11.73
N ARG A 227 -13.13 -4.46 11.48
CA ARG A 227 -11.71 -4.83 11.47
C ARG A 227 -11.40 -5.88 10.41
N LEU A 228 -10.11 -6.16 10.18
CA LEU A 228 -9.70 -7.31 9.38
C LEU A 228 -10.15 -8.60 10.08
N ASP A 229 -10.81 -9.47 9.32
CA ASP A 229 -11.35 -10.73 9.80
C ASP A 229 -11.15 -11.86 8.78
N PRO A 230 -11.00 -13.13 9.21
CA PRO A 230 -10.99 -14.29 8.31
C PRO A 230 -12.09 -14.35 7.26
N THR A 231 -13.27 -13.76 7.51
CA THR A 231 -14.37 -13.80 6.54
C THR A 231 -14.18 -12.88 5.33
N ASP A 232 -13.23 -11.95 5.37
CA ASP A 232 -13.03 -10.89 4.38
C ASP A 232 -12.42 -11.37 3.06
N ALA A 233 -11.89 -12.59 2.99
CA ALA A 233 -11.38 -13.18 1.75
C ALA A 233 -11.54 -14.71 1.76
N GLN A 234 -11.21 -15.35 0.64
CA GLN A 234 -11.08 -16.81 0.57
C GLN A 234 -9.90 -17.29 1.43
N PHE A 235 -8.83 -16.49 1.49
CA PHE A 235 -7.70 -16.71 2.38
C PHE A 235 -7.24 -15.42 3.05
N VAL A 236 -7.16 -15.44 4.37
CA VAL A 236 -6.63 -14.33 5.16
C VAL A 236 -5.43 -14.79 5.95
N ASP A 237 -4.31 -14.10 5.80
CA ASP A 237 -3.11 -14.31 6.61
C ASP A 237 -2.65 -13.01 7.28
N ALA A 238 -2.33 -13.08 8.56
CA ALA A 238 -1.86 -11.94 9.32
C ALA A 238 -0.53 -12.23 9.99
N ILE A 239 0.40 -11.28 9.89
CA ILE A 239 1.74 -11.35 10.48
C ILE A 239 1.82 -10.23 11.51
N HIS A 240 2.01 -10.58 12.78
CA HIS A 240 2.08 -9.62 13.88
C HIS A 240 3.54 -9.43 14.28
N THR A 241 4.02 -8.20 14.31
CA THR A 241 5.42 -7.87 14.63
C THR A 241 5.56 -6.90 15.79
N ASP A 242 4.51 -6.13 16.11
CA ASP A 242 4.45 -5.19 17.23
C ASP A 242 3.21 -5.46 18.09
N SER A 243 3.07 -6.69 18.56
CA SER A 243 2.00 -7.07 19.49
C SER A 243 2.53 -7.08 20.91
N ASP A 244 1.74 -6.56 21.86
CA ASP A 244 2.03 -6.51 23.31
C ASP A 244 2.34 -7.89 23.94
N CYS A 245 2.21 -8.99 23.20
CA CYS A 245 2.71 -10.30 23.58
C CYS A 245 3.96 -10.61 22.75
N GLU A 246 5.10 -10.75 23.43
CA GLU A 246 6.49 -11.11 23.04
C GLU A 246 6.76 -12.16 21.93
N GLN A 247 5.89 -12.36 20.94
CA GLN A 247 6.10 -13.31 19.85
C GLN A 247 5.54 -12.77 18.53
N THR A 248 6.35 -12.81 17.47
CA THR A 248 5.85 -12.70 16.10
C THR A 248 4.86 -13.84 15.86
N THR A 249 3.58 -13.54 15.74
CA THR A 249 2.54 -14.57 15.52
C THR A 249 2.02 -14.51 14.09
N PHE A 250 2.06 -15.68 13.43
CA PHE A 250 1.42 -15.90 12.14
C PHE A 250 0.03 -16.48 12.38
N LYS A 251 -1.02 -15.77 11.96
CA LYS A 251 -2.39 -16.28 11.96
C LYS A 251 -2.81 -16.56 10.52
N PHE A 252 -3.26 -17.78 10.26
CA PHE A 252 -3.81 -18.19 8.97
C PHE A 252 -5.26 -18.60 9.17
N ALA A 253 -6.14 -18.12 8.30
CA ALA A 253 -7.52 -18.57 8.26
C ALA A 253 -7.96 -18.77 6.81
N MET A 254 -8.54 -19.94 6.55
CA MET A 254 -9.24 -20.27 5.31
C MET A 254 -10.71 -20.41 5.62
N LYS A 255 -11.57 -20.02 4.66
CA LYS A 255 -12.98 -20.41 4.72
C LYS A 255 -13.09 -21.94 4.65
N PRO A 256 -13.97 -22.57 5.44
CA PRO A 256 -14.23 -24.00 5.37
C PRO A 256 -14.78 -24.44 4.01
#